data_AF-A0A1H4YZ56-F1
#
_entry.id   AF-A0A1H4YZ56-F1
#
_cell.length_a   1.000
_cell.length_b   1.000
_cell.length_c   1.000
_cell.angle_alpha   90.00
_cell.angle_beta   90.00
_cell.angle_gamma   90.00
#
_symmetry.space_group_name_H-M   'P 1'
#
loop_
_entity.id
_entity.type
_entity.pdbx_description
1 polymer ?
#
loop_
_entity_poly.entity_id
_entity_poly.type
_entity_poly.pdbx_seq_one_letter_code
_entity_poly.pdbx_strand_id
1 'polypeptide(L)'
;MSVDGPPRPPVRGSTTITELIRRHPDGSATRLLSAIGVGCVYCGGAPREPITLAARRHGRDPGAFLRVCQALDDGWPSDELIAAAKAKKPKEG
;
A
#
# COMPACT_ATOMS: atom_id res chain seq x y z
N MET A 1 -20.80 -12.25 -13.49
CA MET A 1 -20.31 -11.63 -14.74
C MET A 1 -18.84 -11.29 -14.51
N SER A 2 -17.92 -12.15 -14.97
CA SER A 2 -16.48 -11.88 -14.85
C SER A 2 -16.08 -10.94 -15.97
N VAL A 3 -15.62 -9.75 -15.61
CA VAL A 3 -15.03 -8.78 -16.53
C VAL A 3 -13.55 -9.12 -16.68
N ASP A 4 -13.24 -10.05 -17.58
CA ASP A 4 -11.85 -10.37 -17.92
C ASP A 4 -11.31 -9.31 -18.89
N GLY A 5 -11.02 -8.14 -18.32
CA GLY A 5 -10.18 -7.14 -18.96
C GLY A 5 -8.71 -7.58 -18.93
N PRO A 6 -7.82 -6.94 -19.71
CA PRO A 6 -6.40 -7.25 -19.66
C PRO A 6 -5.88 -7.16 -18.22
N PRO A 7 -4.94 -8.04 -17.82
CA PRO A 7 -4.40 -8.04 -16.47
C PRO A 7 -3.91 -6.64 -16.11
N ARG A 8 -4.37 -6.12 -14.98
CA ARG A 8 -3.95 -4.80 -14.51
C ARG A 8 -2.43 -4.80 -14.32
N PRO A 9 -1.73 -3.72 -14.67
CA PRO A 9 -0.29 -3.64 -14.42
C PRO A 9 -0.03 -3.80 -12.91
N PRO A 10 1.00 -4.55 -12.52
CA PRO A 10 1.29 -4.81 -11.10
C PRO A 10 1.55 -3.52 -10.34
N VAL A 11 1.23 -3.48 -9.04
CA VAL A 11 1.63 -2.37 -8.17
C VAL A 11 3.16 -2.23 -8.21
N ARG A 12 3.64 -1.00 -8.45
CA ARG A 12 5.07 -0.65 -8.47
C ARG A 12 5.37 0.31 -7.34
N GLY A 13 6.64 0.46 -6.98
CA GLY A 13 7.04 1.42 -5.94
C GLY A 13 6.68 2.88 -6.24
N SER A 14 6.50 3.20 -7.53
CA SER A 14 6.05 4.50 -8.05
C SER A 14 4.53 4.69 -8.05
N THR A 15 3.74 3.62 -7.84
CA THR A 15 2.29 3.70 -7.71
C THR A 15 1.96 4.65 -6.55
N THR A 16 1.09 5.60 -6.80
CA THR A 16 0.65 6.57 -5.80
C THR A 16 -0.41 5.98 -4.88
N ILE A 17 -0.57 6.57 -3.68
CA ILE A 17 -1.62 6.16 -2.73
C ILE A 17 -3.02 6.24 -3.37
N THR A 18 -3.30 7.28 -4.16
CA THR A 18 -4.61 7.40 -4.83
C THR A 18 -4.79 6.42 -5.96
N GLU A 19 -3.74 6.07 -6.71
CA GLU A 19 -3.84 4.98 -7.70
C GLU A 19 -4.16 3.65 -7.03
N LEU A 20 -3.53 3.35 -5.89
CA LEU A 20 -3.85 2.16 -5.11
C LEU A 20 -5.31 2.16 -4.65
N ILE A 21 -5.83 3.28 -4.13
CA ILE A 21 -7.23 3.36 -3.68
C ILE A 21 -8.21 3.22 -4.86
N ARG A 22 -7.96 3.90 -5.98
CA ARG A 22 -8.80 3.76 -7.18
C ARG A 22 -8.80 2.34 -7.74
N ARG A 23 -7.70 1.60 -7.56
CA ARG A 23 -7.61 0.19 -7.95
C ARG A 23 -8.53 -0.72 -7.12
N HIS A 24 -8.79 -0.35 -5.86
CA HIS A 24 -9.58 -1.12 -4.90
C HIS A 24 -10.80 -0.31 -4.41
N PRO A 25 -11.84 -0.18 -5.25
CA PRO A 25 -13.00 0.67 -4.96
C PRO A 25 -13.87 0.14 -3.81
N ASP A 26 -13.67 -1.11 -3.38
CA ASP A 26 -14.30 -1.71 -2.20
C ASP A 26 -13.74 -1.18 -0.87
N GLY A 27 -12.74 -0.29 -0.92
CA GLY A 27 -12.11 0.32 0.25
C GLY A 27 -11.05 -0.56 0.90
N SER A 28 -10.72 -1.72 0.33
CA SER A 28 -9.70 -2.63 0.87
C SER A 28 -8.32 -1.98 0.95
N ALA A 29 -7.94 -1.12 0.00
CA ALA A 29 -6.71 -0.34 0.06
C ALA A 29 -6.68 0.61 1.26
N THR A 30 -7.76 1.36 1.51
CA THR A 30 -7.86 2.25 2.68
C THR A 30 -7.81 1.46 3.98
N ARG A 31 -8.49 0.30 4.03
CA ARG A 31 -8.44 -0.61 5.18
C ARG A 31 -7.03 -1.13 5.43
N LEU A 32 -6.30 -1.52 4.39
CA LEU A 32 -4.92 -2.00 4.49
C LEU A 32 -3.99 -0.90 5.03
N LEU A 33 -4.08 0.30 4.47
CA LEU A 33 -3.29 1.46 4.90
C LEU A 33 -3.50 1.75 6.41
N SER A 34 -4.74 1.71 6.88
CA SER A 34 -5.06 1.79 8.31
C SER A 34 -4.48 0.63 9.13
N ALA A 35 -4.56 -0.61 8.63
CA ALA A 35 -4.06 -1.80 9.33
C ALA A 35 -2.55 -1.76 9.59
N ILE A 36 -1.77 -1.21 8.64
CA ILE A 36 -0.32 -1.02 8.79
C ILE A 36 0.06 0.29 9.51
N GLY A 37 -0.94 1.02 10.03
CA GLY A 37 -0.76 2.23 10.82
C GLY A 37 -0.34 3.44 10.00
N VAL A 38 -0.82 3.53 8.75
CA VAL A 38 -0.51 4.60 7.80
C VAL A 38 -1.83 5.20 7.29
N GLY A 39 -2.32 6.22 7.99
CA GLY A 39 -3.53 6.97 7.61
C GLY A 39 -3.33 7.94 6.43
N CYS A 40 -2.49 7.59 5.45
CA CYS A 40 -2.07 8.47 4.35
C CYS A 40 -3.26 9.10 3.61
N VAL A 41 -4.41 8.43 3.50
CA VAL A 41 -5.63 8.98 2.88
C VAL A 41 -6.03 10.37 3.38
N TYR A 42 -5.65 10.72 4.61
CA TYR A 42 -5.95 12.01 5.24
C TYR A 42 -4.78 13.01 5.19
N CYS A 43 -3.61 12.63 4.67
CA CYS A 43 -2.47 13.52 4.57
C CYS A 43 -2.50 14.31 3.25
N GLY A 44 -2.12 15.60 3.27
CA GLY A 44 -2.09 16.44 2.07
C GLY A 44 -1.15 15.95 0.95
N GLY A 45 -0.21 15.05 1.26
CA GLY A 45 0.73 14.46 0.30
C GLY A 45 0.22 13.22 -0.43
N ALA A 46 -0.78 12.53 0.10
CA ALA A 46 -1.29 11.25 -0.42
C ALA A 46 -1.62 11.26 -1.92
N PRO A 47 -2.26 12.31 -2.48
CA PRO A 47 -2.70 12.31 -3.87
C PRO A 47 -1.60 12.12 -4.91
N ARG A 48 -0.37 12.49 -4.57
CA ARG A 48 0.77 12.49 -5.51
C ARG A 48 1.96 11.68 -4.99
N GLU A 49 1.83 11.05 -3.82
CA GLU A 49 2.95 10.40 -3.16
C GLU A 49 3.06 8.93 -3.57
N PRO A 50 4.22 8.49 -4.10
CA PRO A 50 4.51 7.08 -4.31
C PRO A 50 4.46 6.28 -3.01
N ILE A 51 3.96 5.04 -3.06
CA ILE A 51 3.84 4.16 -1.88
C ILE A 51 5.15 3.96 -1.12
N THR A 52 6.28 3.91 -1.83
CA THR A 52 7.61 3.77 -1.21
C THR A 52 8.07 5.03 -0.50
N LEU A 53 7.68 6.21 -0.98
CA LEU A 53 7.94 7.48 -0.30
C LEU A 53 7.06 7.62 0.95
N ALA A 54 5.77 7.26 0.84
CA ALA A 54 4.87 7.19 1.98
C ALA A 54 5.43 6.27 3.08
N ALA A 55 5.86 5.07 2.71
CA ALA A 55 6.48 4.12 3.64
C ALA A 55 7.63 4.76 4.43
N ARG A 56 8.57 5.43 3.74
CA ARG A 56 9.71 6.11 4.38
C ARG A 56 9.26 7.22 5.34
N ARG A 57 8.33 8.08 4.92
CA ARG A 57 7.81 9.18 5.76
C ARG A 57 7.12 8.68 7.03
N HIS A 58 6.58 7.46 6.99
CA HIS A 58 5.96 6.79 8.13
C HIS A 58 6.92 5.82 8.87
N GLY A 59 8.21 5.82 8.55
CA GLY A 59 9.22 4.97 9.19
C GLY A 59 8.99 3.48 8.96
N ARG A 60 8.44 3.10 7.80
CA ARG A 60 8.18 1.72 7.37
C ARG A 60 9.22 1.27 6.36
N ASP A 61 9.41 -0.05 6.27
CA ASP A 61 10.22 -0.65 5.20
C ASP A 61 9.51 -0.49 3.84
N PRO A 62 10.10 0.20 2.84
CA PRO A 62 9.45 0.42 1.56
C PRO A 62 9.21 -0.87 0.77
N GLY A 63 10.06 -1.89 0.95
CA GLY A 63 9.92 -3.18 0.28
C GLY A 63 8.79 -4.03 0.86
N ALA A 64 8.63 -4.06 2.18
CA ALA A 64 7.51 -4.71 2.86
C ALA A 64 6.19 -3.99 2.55
N PHE A 65 6.21 -2.65 2.52
CA PHE A 65 5.06 -1.84 2.12
C PHE A 65 4.65 -2.14 0.67
N LEU A 66 5.60 -2.20 -0.27
CA LEU A 66 5.31 -2.57 -1.65
C LEU A 66 4.71 -3.98 -1.75
N ARG A 67 5.31 -4.97 -1.07
CA ARG A 67 4.83 -6.36 -1.11
C ARG A 67 3.42 -6.51 -0.56
N VAL A 68 3.08 -5.82 0.54
CA VAL A 68 1.71 -5.89 1.09
C VAL A 68 0.69 -5.21 0.16
N CYS A 69 1.07 -4.13 -0.54
CA CYS A 69 0.21 -3.52 -1.55
C CYS A 69 0.04 -4.40 -2.80
N GLN A 70 1.08 -5.13 -3.21
CA GLN A 70 1.02 -6.09 -4.32
C GLN A 70 0.10 -7.27 -3.98
N ALA A 71 0.22 -7.83 -2.78
CA ALA A 71 -0.64 -8.92 -2.34
C ALA A 71 -2.13 -8.54 -2.35
N LEU A 72 -2.45 -7.23 -2.25
CA LEU A 72 -3.82 -6.74 -2.33
C LEU A 72 -4.47 -7.00 -3.70
N ASP A 73 -3.69 -7.08 -4.79
CA ASP A 73 -4.19 -7.42 -6.12
C ASP A 73 -4.76 -8.85 -6.17
N ASP A 74 -4.25 -9.76 -5.32
CA ASP A 74 -4.65 -11.17 -5.25
C ASP A 74 -5.70 -11.45 -4.15
N GLY A 75 -5.98 -10.48 -3.28
CA GLY A 75 -6.90 -10.62 -2.16
C GLY A 75 -6.41 -9.92 -0.90
N TRP A 76 -6.98 -10.22 0.27
CA TRP A 76 -6.49 -9.62 1.51
C TRP A 76 -5.09 -10.19 1.87
N PRO A 77 -4.08 -9.34 2.16
CA PRO A 77 -2.73 -9.81 2.48
C PRO A 77 -2.69 -10.66 3.76
N SER A 78 -1.74 -11.59 3.85
CA SER A 78 -1.53 -12.40 5.06
C SER A 78 -1.11 -11.55 6.25
N ASP A 79 -1.37 -12.05 7.46
CA ASP A 79 -0.99 -11.38 8.71
C ASP A 79 0.52 -11.13 8.81
N GLU A 80 1.33 -12.03 8.25
CA GLU A 80 2.79 -11.89 8.18
C GLU A 80 3.22 -10.69 7.32
N LEU A 81 2.59 -10.51 6.15
CA LEU A 81 2.88 -9.36 5.28
C LEU A 81 2.42 -8.05 5.92
N ILE A 82 1.26 -8.05 6.59
CA ILE A 82 0.75 -6.90 7.33
C ILE A 82 1.69 -6.56 8.49
N ALA A 83 2.13 -7.54 9.27
CA ALA A 83 3.06 -7.34 10.38
C ALA A 83 4.41 -6.78 9.90
N ALA A 84 4.96 -7.33 8.81
CA ALA A 84 6.20 -6.85 8.21
C ALA A 84 6.09 -5.38 7.72
N ALA A 85 4.98 -5.03 7.07
CA ALA A 85 4.74 -3.65 6.60
C ALA A 85 4.43 -2.67 7.75
N LYS A 86 3.85 -3.16 8.85
CA LYS A 86 3.56 -2.37 10.07
C LYS A 86 4.81 -2.15 10.94
N ALA A 87 5.83 -2.98 10.83
CA ALA A 87 7.05 -2.84 11.62
C ALA A 87 7.71 -1.47 11.38
N LYS A 88 8.13 -0.81 12.47
CA LYS A 88 8.97 0.40 12.34
C LYS A 88 10.38 -0.04 12.00
N LYS A 89 10.98 0.60 11.00
CA LYS A 89 12.44 0.54 10.84
C LYS A 89 13.07 1.32 12.01
N PRO A 90 14.12 0.77 12.65
CA PRO A 90 15.01 1.58 13.46
C PRO A 90 15.51 2.75 12.60
N LYS A 91 15.63 3.94 13.19
CA LYS A 91 16.29 5.04 12.48
C LYS A 91 17.74 4.59 12.26
N GLU A 92 18.14 4.41 11.01
CA GLU A 92 19.58 4.40 10.70
C GLU A 92 20.10 5.77 11.16
N GLY A 93 21.01 5.73 12.13
CA GLY A 93 21.63 6.90 12.74
C GLY A 93 22.59 7.61 11.80
#